data_AF-A0A150P3X7-F1
#
_entry.id   AF-A0A150P3X7-F1
#
_cell.length_a   1.000
_cell.length_b   1.000
_cell.length_c   1.000
_cell.angle_alpha   90.00
_cell.angle_beta   90.00
_cell.angle_gamma   90.00
#
_symmetry.space_group_name_H-M   'P 1'
#
loop_
_entity.id
_entity.type
_entity.pdbx_description
1 polymer ?
#
loop_
_entity_poly.entity_id
_entity_poly.type
_entity_poly.pdbx_seq_one_letter_code
_entity_poly.pdbx_strand_id
1 'polypeptide(L)'
;SRGADAEANQAFRAAFRELFLERIAVLWNADAKGDKVIDFITREVPPGFDARLMGSQNIKGTGLDFVYRWLSMDRVRTAIERMQSNPSARREVLTFFLSYSDFGLIDLREALAAVRAAKEQGGAGWAEHANLIDGAIRRLEALDKEKTAALVVTGKTGVGTKVLLRIEQFVDHMDSVRRTRWAKIVMDDLFAMRIGHGQAALLLREIVGRQKGGWLAKDLAKWVEKRRAWLESRRKKPKKAEAAAPPGAPATEQG
;
A
#
# COMPACT_ATOMS: atom_id res chain seq x y z
N SER A 1 39.65 -29.82 35.68
CA SER A 1 40.57 -28.76 36.12
C SER A 1 39.96 -27.43 35.69
N ARG A 2 40.24 -26.31 36.38
CA ARG A 2 39.66 -25.00 36.03
C ARG A 2 39.86 -24.59 34.56
N GLY A 3 40.91 -25.11 33.90
CA GLY A 3 41.16 -24.92 32.46
C GLY A 3 40.18 -25.67 31.55
N ALA A 4 39.89 -26.95 31.85
CA ALA A 4 38.91 -27.74 31.10
C ALA A 4 37.48 -27.18 31.23
N ASP A 5 37.13 -26.66 32.41
CA ASP A 5 35.83 -26.03 32.65
C ASP A 5 35.70 -24.71 31.87
N ALA A 6 36.78 -23.95 31.74
CA ALA A 6 36.82 -22.70 30.97
C ALA A 6 36.69 -22.96 29.45
N GLU A 7 37.38 -23.98 28.95
CA GLU A 7 37.32 -24.41 27.54
C GLU A 7 35.91 -24.91 27.17
N ALA A 8 35.31 -25.74 28.02
CA ALA A 8 33.93 -26.20 27.85
C ALA A 8 32.93 -25.04 27.87
N ASN A 9 33.09 -24.07 28.78
CA ASN A 9 32.24 -22.87 28.82
C ASN A 9 32.37 -22.01 27.55
N GLN A 10 33.57 -21.90 26.99
CA GLN A 10 33.80 -21.15 25.76
C GLN A 10 33.14 -21.85 24.56
N ALA A 11 33.29 -23.17 24.44
CA ALA A 11 32.63 -23.97 23.42
C ALA A 11 31.10 -23.85 23.52
N PHE A 12 30.55 -23.94 24.73
CA PHE A 12 29.11 -23.80 24.96
C PHE A 12 28.60 -22.41 24.58
N ARG A 13 29.31 -21.35 24.96
CA ARG A 13 28.96 -19.96 24.59
C ARG A 13 29.01 -19.76 23.07
N ALA A 14 29.99 -20.33 22.39
CA ALA A 14 30.11 -20.26 20.94
C ALA A 14 28.91 -20.95 20.25
N ALA A 15 28.63 -22.20 20.63
CA ALA A 15 27.52 -22.97 20.07
C ALA A 15 26.16 -22.31 20.34
N PHE A 16 25.92 -21.85 21.58
CA PHE A 16 24.66 -21.18 21.92
C PHE A 16 24.49 -19.86 21.17
N ARG A 17 25.59 -19.10 21.00
CA ARG A 17 25.57 -17.87 20.21
C ARG A 17 25.24 -18.16 18.75
N GLU A 18 25.82 -19.19 18.16
CA GLU A 18 25.55 -19.60 16.78
C GLU A 18 24.08 -19.98 16.59
N LEU A 19 23.56 -20.88 17.43
CA LEU A 19 22.15 -21.28 17.42
C LEU A 19 21.18 -20.10 17.66
N PHE A 20 21.57 -19.15 18.49
CA PHE A 20 20.77 -17.94 18.71
C PHE A 20 20.76 -17.04 17.48
N LEU A 21 21.93 -16.79 16.87
CA LEU A 21 22.05 -15.93 15.69
C LEU A 21 21.38 -16.53 14.46
N GLU A 22 21.37 -17.85 14.30
CA GLU A 22 20.63 -18.54 13.23
C GLU A 22 19.12 -18.28 13.30
N ARG A 23 18.57 -17.96 14.49
CA ARG A 23 17.15 -17.65 14.69
C ARG A 23 16.82 -16.16 14.49
N ILE A 24 17.82 -15.33 14.20
CA ILE A 24 17.62 -13.89 13.99
C ILE A 24 17.48 -13.62 12.50
N ALA A 25 16.26 -13.34 12.08
CA ALA A 25 15.98 -12.82 10.76
C ALA A 25 16.03 -11.28 10.77
N VAL A 26 16.79 -10.68 9.84
CA VAL A 26 16.96 -9.22 9.75
C VAL A 26 16.28 -8.67 8.50
N LEU A 27 15.29 -7.80 8.71
CA LEU A 27 14.68 -7.02 7.64
C LEU A 27 15.48 -5.72 7.40
N TRP A 28 16.39 -5.75 6.43
CA TRP A 28 17.27 -4.62 6.10
C TRP A 28 16.56 -3.40 5.48
N ASN A 29 15.32 -3.57 5.01
CA ASN A 29 14.57 -2.52 4.34
C ASN A 29 13.83 -1.62 5.36
N ALA A 30 14.42 -0.47 5.67
CA ALA A 30 13.85 0.55 6.57
C ALA A 30 12.58 1.25 6.02
N ASP A 31 12.19 0.97 4.78
CA ASP A 31 10.96 1.47 4.14
C ASP A 31 9.86 0.42 4.04
N ALA A 32 10.09 -0.79 4.56
CA ALA A 32 9.09 -1.84 4.57
C ALA A 32 7.81 -1.38 5.29
N LYS A 33 6.68 -1.49 4.58
CA LYS A 33 5.35 -1.28 5.15
C LYS A 33 4.92 -2.53 5.93
N GLY A 34 3.90 -2.39 6.76
CA GLY A 34 3.44 -3.42 7.69
C GLY A 34 3.12 -4.74 6.99
N ASP A 35 2.47 -4.69 5.82
CA ASP A 35 2.19 -5.89 5.02
C ASP A 35 3.48 -6.61 4.57
N LYS A 36 4.56 -5.88 4.27
CA LYS A 36 5.89 -6.47 3.95
C LYS A 36 6.60 -7.02 5.18
N VAL A 37 6.40 -6.41 6.35
CA VAL A 37 6.96 -6.92 7.61
C VAL A 37 6.27 -8.25 7.97
N ILE A 38 4.95 -8.33 7.80
CA ILE A 38 4.19 -9.57 7.99
C ILE A 38 4.66 -10.62 6.99
N ASP A 39 4.73 -10.29 5.69
CA ASP A 39 5.19 -11.23 4.65
C ASP A 39 6.61 -11.76 4.96
N PHE A 40 7.52 -10.87 5.38
CA PHE A 40 8.86 -11.27 5.83
C PHE A 40 8.79 -12.27 6.98
N ILE A 41 8.05 -11.97 8.06
CA ILE A 41 7.91 -12.88 9.21
C ILE A 41 7.34 -14.23 8.75
N THR A 42 6.28 -14.23 7.93
CA THR A 42 5.64 -15.49 7.48
C THR A 42 6.55 -16.37 6.65
N ARG A 43 7.54 -15.80 5.93
CA ARG A 43 8.52 -16.57 5.14
C ARG A 43 9.58 -17.24 6.02
N GLU A 44 9.80 -16.73 7.23
CA GLU A 44 10.70 -17.33 8.21
C GLU A 44 10.01 -18.43 9.04
N VAL A 45 8.67 -18.54 8.94
CA VAL A 45 7.91 -19.62 9.58
C VAL A 45 7.90 -20.84 8.67
N PRO A 46 8.37 -22.02 9.13
CA PRO A 46 8.34 -23.22 8.31
C PRO A 46 6.91 -23.60 7.91
N PRO A 47 6.69 -24.17 6.69
CA PRO A 47 5.37 -24.61 6.26
C PRO A 47 4.75 -25.61 7.25
N GLY A 48 3.47 -25.39 7.60
CA GLY A 48 2.74 -26.24 8.55
C GLY A 48 2.95 -25.89 10.03
N PHE A 49 3.70 -24.82 10.33
CA PHE A 49 3.88 -24.31 11.68
C PHE A 49 3.12 -23.01 11.91
N ASP A 50 2.68 -22.82 13.15
CA ASP A 50 2.10 -21.57 13.62
C ASP A 50 3.17 -20.72 14.31
N ALA A 51 3.06 -19.40 14.14
CA ALA A 51 3.88 -18.43 14.85
C ALA A 51 3.00 -17.55 15.73
N ARG A 52 3.50 -17.27 16.95
CA ARG A 52 2.86 -16.34 17.88
C ARG A 52 3.76 -15.15 18.14
N LEU A 53 3.24 -13.95 17.93
CA LEU A 53 3.91 -12.72 18.32
C LEU A 53 3.74 -12.51 19.83
N MET A 54 4.84 -12.55 20.58
CA MET A 54 4.84 -12.32 22.03
C MET A 54 4.91 -10.83 22.40
N GLY A 55 5.51 -10.00 21.53
CA GLY A 55 5.65 -8.57 21.75
C GLY A 55 6.48 -7.90 20.67
N SER A 56 6.46 -6.57 20.65
CA SER A 56 7.28 -5.75 19.76
C SER A 56 7.90 -4.62 20.58
N GLN A 57 9.17 -4.33 20.32
CA GLN A 57 9.97 -3.38 21.10
C GLN A 57 10.54 -2.27 20.20
N ASN A 58 10.78 -1.08 20.78
CA ASN A 58 11.35 0.08 20.09
C ASN A 58 10.68 0.41 18.75
N ILE A 59 9.35 0.50 18.80
CA ILE A 59 8.49 0.61 17.64
C ILE A 59 8.54 2.05 17.08
N LYS A 60 9.38 2.28 16.08
CA LYS A 60 9.42 3.53 15.29
C LYS A 60 9.45 3.20 13.80
N GLY A 61 8.92 4.08 12.96
CA GLY A 61 8.95 3.90 11.51
C GLY A 61 8.22 2.65 11.02
N THR A 62 8.94 1.67 10.48
CA THR A 62 8.38 0.40 9.95
C THR A 62 7.67 -0.41 11.03
N GLY A 63 8.18 -0.40 12.26
CA GLY A 63 7.54 -1.07 13.39
C GLY A 63 6.16 -0.51 13.69
N LEU A 64 5.95 0.80 13.54
CA LEU A 64 4.63 1.42 13.76
C LEU A 64 3.63 0.97 12.69
N ASP A 65 4.12 0.79 11.46
CA ASP A 65 3.35 0.23 10.35
C ASP A 65 2.88 -1.19 10.60
N PHE A 66 3.77 -2.01 11.14
CA PHE A 66 3.44 -3.34 11.60
C PHE A 66 2.34 -3.34 12.67
N VAL A 67 2.45 -2.51 13.72
CA VAL A 67 1.42 -2.42 14.77
C VAL A 67 0.06 -2.01 14.22
N TYR A 68 0.01 -1.06 13.29
CA TYR A 68 -1.25 -0.64 12.67
C TYR A 68 -1.90 -1.73 11.82
N ARG A 69 -1.18 -2.75 11.36
CA ARG A 69 -1.81 -3.92 10.72
C ARG A 69 -2.66 -4.70 11.72
N TRP A 70 -2.17 -4.90 12.95
CA TRP A 70 -2.92 -5.58 14.00
C TRP A 70 -4.18 -4.83 14.40
N LEU A 71 -4.10 -3.49 14.51
CA LEU A 71 -5.29 -2.66 14.78
C LEU A 71 -6.32 -2.72 13.65
N SER A 72 -5.85 -2.75 12.40
CA SER A 72 -6.73 -2.88 11.23
C SER A 72 -7.45 -4.24 11.23
N MET A 73 -6.73 -5.33 11.52
CA MET A 73 -7.30 -6.68 11.68
C MET A 73 -8.39 -6.72 12.74
N ASP A 74 -8.12 -6.19 13.94
CA ASP A 74 -9.10 -6.17 15.04
C ASP A 74 -10.36 -5.39 14.64
N ARG A 75 -10.19 -4.21 14.03
CA ARG A 75 -11.29 -3.38 13.56
C ARG A 75 -12.14 -4.08 12.50
N VAL A 76 -11.51 -4.74 11.54
CA VAL A 76 -12.21 -5.44 10.46
C VAL A 76 -12.92 -6.68 10.99
N ARG A 77 -12.29 -7.48 11.85
CA ARG A 77 -12.93 -8.65 12.48
C ARG A 77 -14.14 -8.27 13.31
N THR A 78 -14.01 -7.23 14.13
CA THR A 78 -15.15 -6.68 14.89
C THR A 78 -16.29 -6.24 13.96
N ALA A 79 -15.97 -5.62 12.82
CA ALA A 79 -16.98 -5.24 11.83
C ALA A 79 -17.65 -6.46 11.17
N ILE A 80 -16.88 -7.50 10.82
CA ILE A 80 -17.40 -8.77 10.28
C ILE A 80 -18.36 -9.42 11.28
N GLU A 81 -17.95 -9.56 12.54
CA GLU A 81 -18.77 -10.13 13.61
C GLU A 81 -20.08 -9.36 13.78
N ARG A 82 -20.00 -8.02 13.80
CA ARG A 82 -21.18 -7.14 13.90
C ARG A 82 -22.13 -7.30 12.71
N MET A 83 -21.59 -7.42 11.50
CA MET A 83 -22.37 -7.64 10.27
C MET A 83 -23.09 -9.00 10.26
N GLN A 84 -22.45 -10.03 10.82
CA GLN A 84 -23.01 -11.38 10.89
C GLN A 84 -24.05 -11.52 12.00
N SER A 85 -23.79 -10.96 13.18
CA SER A 85 -24.65 -11.08 14.36
C SER A 85 -25.85 -10.13 14.37
N ASN A 86 -25.76 -8.97 13.69
CA ASN A 86 -26.79 -7.96 13.71
C ASN A 86 -27.21 -7.52 12.28
N PRO A 87 -28.39 -7.96 11.78
CA PRO A 87 -28.89 -7.57 10.47
C PRO A 87 -28.95 -6.05 10.24
N SER A 88 -29.34 -5.28 11.26
CA SER A 88 -29.44 -3.81 11.15
C SER A 88 -28.07 -3.12 10.91
N ALA A 89 -26.96 -3.78 11.26
CA ALA A 89 -25.62 -3.24 11.09
C ALA A 89 -25.01 -3.52 9.71
N ARG A 90 -25.62 -4.38 8.88
CA ARG A 90 -25.05 -4.83 7.61
C ARG A 90 -24.76 -3.70 6.64
N ARG A 91 -25.73 -2.79 6.46
CA ARG A 91 -25.56 -1.60 5.59
C ARG A 91 -24.40 -0.72 6.05
N GLU A 92 -24.28 -0.49 7.35
CA GLU A 92 -23.20 0.33 7.93
C GLU A 92 -21.84 -0.33 7.69
N VAL A 93 -21.70 -1.63 7.96
CA VAL A 93 -20.44 -2.36 7.79
C VAL A 93 -20.04 -2.44 6.31
N LEU A 94 -20.97 -2.72 5.41
CA LEU A 94 -20.68 -2.72 3.97
C LEU A 94 -20.25 -1.33 3.47
N THR A 95 -20.86 -0.27 3.99
CA THR A 95 -20.43 1.12 3.71
C THR A 95 -19.05 1.41 4.29
N PHE A 96 -18.74 0.88 5.47
CA PHE A 96 -17.41 0.94 6.07
C PHE A 96 -16.38 0.25 5.15
N PHE A 97 -16.62 -0.98 4.67
CA PHE A 97 -15.70 -1.64 3.73
C PHE A 97 -15.52 -0.87 2.41
N LEU A 98 -16.59 -0.22 1.95
CA LEU A 98 -16.57 0.65 0.78
C LEU A 98 -15.83 1.98 0.97
N SER A 99 -15.48 2.38 2.19
CA SER A 99 -14.81 3.65 2.47
C SER A 99 -13.47 3.49 3.19
N TYR A 100 -13.28 2.37 3.89
CA TYR A 100 -12.07 2.07 4.65
C TYR A 100 -10.88 1.87 3.71
N SER A 101 -9.78 2.53 4.06
CA SER A 101 -8.59 2.67 3.22
C SER A 101 -7.33 2.12 3.86
N ASP A 102 -7.35 1.85 5.17
CA ASP A 102 -6.19 1.34 5.90
C ASP A 102 -6.17 -0.19 6.01
N PHE A 103 -6.84 -0.87 5.08
CA PHE A 103 -6.75 -2.32 4.96
C PHE A 103 -5.28 -2.76 4.94
N GLY A 104 -4.95 -3.82 5.67
CA GLY A 104 -3.78 -4.67 5.42
C GLY A 104 -4.16 -5.79 4.44
N LEU A 105 -3.24 -6.73 4.17
CA LEU A 105 -3.56 -7.85 3.27
C LEU A 105 -4.48 -8.88 3.93
N ILE A 106 -4.25 -9.20 5.20
CA ILE A 106 -4.94 -10.28 5.92
C ILE A 106 -6.41 -9.89 6.15
N ASP A 107 -6.62 -8.76 6.80
CA ASP A 107 -7.93 -8.21 7.13
C ASP A 107 -8.76 -7.90 5.88
N LEU A 108 -8.12 -7.45 4.81
CA LEU A 108 -8.77 -7.29 3.52
C LEU A 108 -9.34 -8.61 2.98
N ARG A 109 -8.56 -9.69 3.05
CA ARG A 109 -8.97 -11.02 2.59
C ARG A 109 -10.04 -11.62 3.48
N GLU A 110 -9.96 -11.39 4.79
CA GLU A 110 -11.02 -11.77 5.73
C GLU A 110 -12.34 -11.03 5.42
N ALA A 111 -12.28 -9.71 5.17
CA ALA A 111 -13.45 -8.94 4.75
C ALA A 111 -14.02 -9.44 3.43
N LEU A 112 -13.17 -9.70 2.43
CA LEU A 112 -13.59 -10.23 1.13
C LEU A 112 -14.27 -11.60 1.28
N ALA A 113 -13.69 -12.50 2.07
CA ALA A 113 -14.27 -13.81 2.35
C ALA A 113 -15.64 -13.68 3.04
N ALA A 114 -15.75 -12.81 4.04
CA ALA A 114 -17.01 -12.58 4.75
C ALA A 114 -18.11 -12.02 3.84
N VAL A 115 -17.78 -11.07 2.95
CA VAL A 115 -18.75 -10.48 2.01
C VAL A 115 -19.15 -11.49 0.93
N ARG A 116 -18.22 -12.35 0.46
CA ARG A 116 -18.55 -13.45 -0.46
C ARG A 116 -19.47 -14.48 0.20
N ALA A 117 -19.19 -14.87 1.45
CA ALA A 117 -20.06 -15.76 2.20
C ALA A 117 -21.47 -15.16 2.38
N ALA A 118 -21.58 -13.85 2.66
CA ALA A 118 -22.87 -13.17 2.72
C ALA A 118 -23.64 -13.20 1.39
N LYS A 119 -22.93 -13.08 0.26
CA LYS A 119 -23.52 -13.23 -1.08
C LYS A 119 -24.02 -14.65 -1.34
N GLU A 120 -23.24 -15.65 -0.95
CA GLU A 120 -23.56 -17.07 -1.16
C GLU A 120 -24.71 -17.57 -0.27
N GLN A 121 -24.76 -17.14 1.00
CA GLN A 121 -25.84 -17.50 1.92
C GLN A 121 -27.20 -17.10 1.36
N GLY A 122 -27.29 -15.93 0.72
CA GLY A 122 -28.55 -15.43 0.17
C GLY A 122 -29.65 -15.23 1.23
N GLY A 123 -30.83 -14.83 0.78
CA GLY A 123 -32.00 -14.60 1.65
C GLY A 123 -32.45 -13.14 1.71
N ALA A 124 -33.69 -12.91 2.16
CA ALA A 124 -34.34 -11.60 2.08
C ALA A 124 -33.54 -10.48 2.75
N GLY A 125 -32.94 -10.76 3.93
CA GLY A 125 -32.13 -9.78 4.67
C GLY A 125 -30.73 -9.51 4.08
N TRP A 126 -30.27 -10.28 3.09
CA TRP A 126 -29.04 -9.98 2.34
C TRP A 126 -29.35 -9.43 0.95
N ALA A 127 -30.48 -9.82 0.36
CA ALA A 127 -30.96 -9.36 -0.94
C ALA A 127 -31.14 -7.84 -0.99
N GLU A 128 -31.60 -7.23 0.11
CA GLU A 128 -31.71 -5.76 0.23
C GLU A 128 -30.36 -5.03 0.15
N HIS A 129 -29.25 -5.75 0.30
CA HIS A 129 -27.89 -5.19 0.28
C HIS A 129 -27.09 -5.65 -0.94
N ALA A 130 -27.70 -6.30 -1.93
CA ALA A 130 -27.01 -6.89 -3.08
C ALA A 130 -26.06 -5.90 -3.79
N ASN A 131 -26.51 -4.66 -4.02
CA ASN A 131 -25.70 -3.62 -4.64
C ASN A 131 -24.46 -3.24 -3.79
N LEU A 132 -24.60 -3.19 -2.47
CA LEU A 132 -23.49 -2.88 -1.56
C LEU A 132 -22.51 -4.04 -1.46
N ILE A 133 -23.01 -5.27 -1.44
CA ILE A 133 -22.21 -6.50 -1.47
C ILE A 133 -21.37 -6.55 -2.74
N ASP A 134 -21.98 -6.36 -3.92
CA ASP A 134 -21.26 -6.38 -5.20
C ASP A 134 -20.23 -5.25 -5.30
N GLY A 135 -20.58 -4.05 -4.82
CA GLY A 135 -19.65 -2.92 -4.74
C GLY A 135 -18.45 -3.22 -3.83
N ALA A 136 -18.71 -3.79 -2.65
CA ALA A 136 -17.68 -4.14 -1.68
C ALA A 136 -16.74 -5.22 -2.25
N ILE A 137 -17.28 -6.30 -2.85
CA ILE A 137 -16.47 -7.34 -3.50
C ILE A 137 -15.53 -6.74 -4.54
N ARG A 138 -16.06 -5.93 -5.47
CA ARG A 138 -15.26 -5.30 -6.55
C ARG A 138 -14.13 -4.45 -5.98
N ARG A 139 -14.42 -3.63 -4.97
CA ARG A 139 -13.40 -2.78 -4.31
C ARG A 139 -12.33 -3.62 -3.62
N LEU A 140 -12.74 -4.59 -2.81
CA LEU A 140 -11.83 -5.40 -2.01
C LEU A 140 -10.93 -6.26 -2.92
N GLU A 141 -11.45 -6.79 -4.03
CA GLU A 141 -10.65 -7.48 -5.05
C GLU A 141 -9.62 -6.58 -5.74
N ALA A 142 -10.00 -5.33 -6.06
CA ALA A 142 -9.07 -4.36 -6.63
C ALA A 142 -7.93 -4.05 -5.65
N LEU A 143 -8.27 -3.83 -4.37
CA LEU A 143 -7.28 -3.60 -3.31
C LEU A 143 -6.38 -4.83 -3.07
N ASP A 144 -6.92 -6.04 -3.16
CA ASP A 144 -6.14 -7.27 -2.93
C ASP A 144 -5.09 -7.45 -4.03
N LYS A 145 -5.48 -7.21 -5.28
CA LYS A 145 -4.55 -7.20 -6.42
C LYS A 145 -3.45 -6.14 -6.24
N GLU A 146 -3.82 -4.91 -5.86
CA GLU A 146 -2.87 -3.82 -5.64
C GLU A 146 -1.86 -4.17 -4.53
N LYS A 147 -2.33 -4.65 -3.38
CA LYS A 147 -1.49 -5.00 -2.24
C LYS A 147 -0.61 -6.21 -2.52
N THR A 148 -1.15 -7.25 -3.14
CA THR A 148 -0.39 -8.43 -3.52
C THR A 148 0.73 -8.06 -4.49
N ALA A 149 0.46 -7.21 -5.48
CA ALA A 149 1.50 -6.71 -6.39
C ALA A 149 2.58 -5.90 -5.65
N ALA A 150 2.19 -5.12 -4.62
CA ALA A 150 3.14 -4.34 -3.83
C ALA A 150 4.11 -5.19 -2.99
N LEU A 151 3.73 -6.44 -2.64
CA LEU A 151 4.60 -7.38 -1.91
C LEU A 151 5.75 -7.90 -2.79
N VAL A 152 5.48 -8.18 -4.06
CA VAL A 152 6.43 -8.80 -5.01
C VAL A 152 7.58 -7.86 -5.41
N VAL A 153 7.47 -6.55 -5.16
CA VAL A 153 8.54 -5.60 -5.45
C VAL A 153 9.68 -5.74 -4.42
N THR A 154 10.50 -6.75 -4.63
CA THR A 154 11.89 -6.90 -4.17
C THR A 154 12.82 -6.73 -5.38
N GLY A 155 12.80 -5.53 -5.98
CA GLY A 155 13.79 -5.15 -6.98
C GLY A 155 15.13 -4.91 -6.30
N LYS A 156 16.14 -5.73 -6.63
CA LYS A 156 17.55 -5.48 -6.29
C LYS A 156 17.88 -4.02 -6.59
N THR A 157 18.35 -3.29 -5.58
CA THR A 157 18.80 -1.90 -5.67
C THR A 157 19.98 -1.82 -6.63
N GLY A 158 19.71 -1.57 -7.90
CA GLY A 158 20.72 -1.39 -8.94
C GLY A 158 21.62 -0.20 -8.64
N VAL A 159 22.85 -0.25 -9.15
CA VAL A 159 23.92 0.75 -8.92
C VAL A 159 23.48 2.20 -9.20
N GLY A 160 22.49 2.42 -10.08
CA GLY A 160 21.90 3.74 -10.35
C GLY A 160 21.17 4.40 -9.17
N THR A 161 20.72 3.63 -8.17
CA THR A 161 20.04 4.16 -6.97
C THR A 161 20.99 4.97 -6.06
N LYS A 162 22.31 4.67 -6.09
CA LYS A 162 23.31 5.41 -5.31
C LYS A 162 23.53 6.84 -5.79
N VAL A 163 23.40 7.09 -7.10
CA VAL A 163 23.53 8.43 -7.69
C VAL A 163 22.28 9.27 -7.38
N LEU A 164 21.09 8.65 -7.44
CA LEU A 164 19.83 9.26 -7.05
C LEU A 164 19.77 9.65 -5.57
N LEU A 165 20.34 8.84 -4.68
CA LEU A 165 20.43 9.15 -3.24
C LEU A 165 21.27 10.41 -2.94
N ARG A 166 22.32 10.70 -3.74
CA ARG A 166 23.09 11.95 -3.61
C ARG A 166 22.31 13.17 -4.09
N ILE A 167 21.52 13.04 -5.15
CA ILE A 167 20.66 14.11 -5.64
C ILE A 167 19.52 14.36 -4.67
N GLU A 168 19.00 13.31 -4.02
CA GLU A 168 17.97 13.43 -2.97
C GLU A 168 18.40 14.35 -1.83
N GLN A 169 19.67 14.33 -1.42
CA GLN A 169 20.17 15.24 -0.37
C GLN A 169 20.09 16.73 -0.75
N PHE A 170 20.23 17.07 -2.04
CA PHE A 170 20.11 18.46 -2.51
C PHE A 170 18.65 18.90 -2.65
N VAL A 171 17.74 17.97 -2.96
CA VAL A 171 16.31 18.27 -3.17
C VAL A 171 15.52 18.21 -1.85
N ASP A 172 16.08 17.62 -0.80
CA ASP A 172 15.41 17.44 0.49
C ASP A 172 14.98 18.76 1.16
N HIS A 173 15.72 19.85 0.90
CA HIS A 173 15.32 21.19 1.35
C HIS A 173 14.01 21.65 0.71
N MET A 174 13.87 21.49 -0.61
CA MET A 174 12.64 21.81 -1.35
C MET A 174 11.50 20.85 -1.02
N ASP A 175 11.80 19.58 -0.80
CA ASP A 175 10.82 18.58 -0.40
C ASP A 175 10.29 18.86 1.02
N SER A 176 11.12 19.35 1.95
CA SER A 176 10.67 19.73 3.30
C SER A 176 9.58 20.82 3.26
N VAL A 177 9.71 21.80 2.37
CA VAL A 177 8.72 22.87 2.18
C VAL A 177 7.45 22.31 1.54
N ARG A 178 7.59 21.40 0.58
CA ARG A 178 6.45 20.74 -0.07
C ARG A 178 5.68 19.84 0.90
N ARG A 179 6.39 19.08 1.74
CA ARG A 179 5.84 18.24 2.81
C ARG A 179 5.08 19.07 3.84
N THR A 180 5.64 20.19 4.27
CA THR A 180 4.97 21.13 5.19
C THR A 180 3.68 21.68 4.58
N ARG A 181 3.71 22.05 3.29
CA ARG A 181 2.50 22.52 2.58
C ARG A 181 1.45 21.41 2.43
N TRP A 182 1.87 20.20 2.09
CA TRP A 182 0.96 19.05 1.98
C TRP A 182 0.35 18.64 3.32
N ALA A 183 1.14 18.62 4.39
CA ALA A 183 0.63 18.36 5.73
C ALA A 183 -0.39 19.43 6.13
N LYS A 184 -0.11 20.70 5.81
CA LYS A 184 -1.06 21.79 6.03
C LYS A 184 -2.36 21.57 5.26
N ILE A 185 -2.31 21.21 3.98
CA ILE A 185 -3.51 20.92 3.17
C ILE A 185 -4.31 19.76 3.78
N VAL A 186 -3.65 18.68 4.19
CA VAL A 186 -4.32 17.53 4.81
C VAL A 186 -4.99 17.94 6.13
N MET A 187 -4.33 18.77 6.93
CA MET A 187 -4.92 19.31 8.17
C MET A 187 -6.08 20.27 7.88
N ASP A 188 -5.93 21.17 6.92
CA ASP A 188 -6.97 22.12 6.49
C ASP A 188 -8.20 21.35 5.95
N ASP A 189 -8.00 20.28 5.18
CA ASP A 189 -9.07 19.42 4.67
C ASP A 189 -9.73 18.58 5.76
N LEU A 190 -8.97 18.14 6.76
CA LEU A 190 -9.50 17.46 7.94
C LEU A 190 -10.37 18.41 8.77
N PHE A 191 -9.90 19.63 9.03
CA PHE A 191 -10.65 20.66 9.76
C PHE A 191 -11.86 21.17 8.98
N ALA A 192 -11.76 21.28 7.66
CA ALA A 192 -12.87 21.61 6.78
C ALA A 192 -13.84 20.43 6.55
N MET A 193 -13.65 19.30 7.22
CA MET A 193 -14.46 18.07 7.11
C MET A 193 -14.57 17.53 5.67
N ARG A 194 -13.60 17.84 4.81
CA ARG A 194 -13.53 17.29 3.44
C ARG A 194 -13.02 15.86 3.43
N ILE A 195 -12.19 15.52 4.42
CA ILE A 195 -11.67 14.16 4.63
C ILE A 195 -11.92 13.72 6.08
N GLY A 196 -12.14 12.43 6.26
CA GLY A 196 -12.26 11.85 7.61
C GLY A 196 -10.89 11.63 8.28
N HIS A 197 -10.89 11.51 9.61
CA HIS A 197 -9.69 11.28 10.43
C HIS A 197 -8.83 10.10 9.97
N GLY A 198 -9.45 8.99 9.53
CA GLY A 198 -8.71 7.82 9.02
C GLY A 198 -7.94 8.09 7.72
N GLN A 199 -8.52 8.88 6.81
CA GLN A 199 -7.86 9.31 5.57
C GLN A 199 -6.73 10.29 5.88
N ALA A 200 -6.97 11.25 6.77
CA ALA A 200 -5.94 12.20 7.19
C ALA A 200 -4.72 11.48 7.82
N ALA A 201 -4.96 10.48 8.67
CA ALA A 201 -3.89 9.68 9.28
C ALA A 201 -3.03 8.95 8.24
N LEU A 202 -3.66 8.39 7.19
CA LEU A 202 -2.94 7.75 6.08
C LEU A 202 -2.10 8.73 5.26
N LEU A 203 -2.67 9.89 4.91
CA LEU A 203 -1.99 10.91 4.13
C LEU A 203 -0.80 11.50 4.90
N LEU A 204 -0.97 11.78 6.20
CA LEU A 204 0.12 12.23 7.06
C LEU A 204 1.21 11.15 7.21
N ARG A 205 0.82 9.87 7.33
CA ARG A 205 1.74 8.74 7.32
C ARG A 205 2.51 8.62 6.00
N GLU A 206 1.88 8.90 4.86
CA GLU A 206 2.56 8.92 3.56
C GLU A 206 3.60 10.05 3.49
N ILE A 207 3.27 11.24 3.99
CA ILE A 207 4.19 12.38 4.09
C ILE A 207 5.41 12.02 4.95
N VAL A 208 5.22 11.36 6.09
CA VAL A 208 6.32 10.85 6.94
C VAL A 208 7.09 9.73 6.23
N GLY A 209 6.41 8.88 5.46
CA GLY A 209 7.05 7.84 4.64
C GLY A 209 8.01 8.40 3.59
N ARG A 210 7.71 9.56 2.98
CA ARG A 210 8.59 10.23 2.00
C ARG A 210 9.89 10.74 2.61
N GLN A 211 9.93 11.00 3.92
CA GLN A 211 11.13 11.42 4.65
C GLN A 211 12.25 10.37 4.65
N LYS A 212 11.93 9.12 4.33
CA LYS A 212 12.89 8.01 4.36
C LYS A 212 13.69 7.82 3.05
N GLY A 213 13.39 8.59 1.99
CA GLY A 213 14.11 8.56 0.71
C GLY A 213 13.48 7.66 -0.37
N GLY A 214 14.11 7.59 -1.54
CA GLY A 214 13.65 6.81 -2.70
C GLY A 214 12.40 7.36 -3.41
N TRP A 215 11.98 8.59 -3.11
CA TRP A 215 10.81 9.23 -3.70
C TRP A 215 11.13 9.81 -5.08
N LEU A 216 12.36 10.29 -5.31
CA LEU A 216 12.75 10.88 -6.60
C LEU A 216 12.69 9.81 -7.70
N ALA A 217 13.14 8.59 -7.38
CA ALA A 217 13.07 7.45 -8.29
C ALA A 217 11.63 7.05 -8.62
N LYS A 218 10.73 7.06 -7.62
CA LYS A 218 9.30 6.75 -7.80
C LYS A 218 8.58 7.82 -8.62
N ASP A 219 8.82 9.09 -8.34
CA ASP A 219 8.19 10.21 -9.06
C ASP A 219 8.71 10.30 -10.49
N LEU A 220 10.01 10.04 -10.72
CA LEU A 220 10.59 9.98 -12.06
C LEU A 220 10.03 8.81 -12.87
N ALA A 221 9.90 7.62 -12.26
CA ALA A 221 9.28 6.46 -12.91
C ALA A 221 7.82 6.76 -13.32
N LYS A 222 7.02 7.33 -12.41
CA LYS A 222 5.64 7.77 -12.69
C LYS A 222 5.59 8.82 -13.81
N TRP A 223 6.52 9.77 -13.82
CA TRP A 223 6.59 10.80 -14.85
C TRP A 223 6.95 10.21 -16.22
N VAL A 224 7.89 9.26 -16.29
CA VAL A 224 8.26 8.56 -17.52
C VAL A 224 7.09 7.74 -18.06
N GLU A 225 6.37 7.01 -17.21
CA GLU A 225 5.15 6.29 -17.63
C GLU A 225 4.08 7.24 -18.16
N LYS A 226 3.79 8.33 -17.44
CA LYS A 226 2.82 9.33 -17.86
C LYS A 226 3.20 9.97 -19.19
N ARG A 227 4.50 10.22 -19.41
CA ARG A 227 5.04 10.79 -20.67
C ARG A 227 4.97 9.78 -21.82
N ARG A 228 5.24 8.50 -21.57
CA ARG A 228 5.04 7.42 -22.56
C ARG A 228 3.57 7.29 -22.97
N ALA A 229 2.66 7.25 -22.00
CA ALA A 229 1.21 7.22 -22.27
C ALA A 229 0.74 8.45 -23.06
N TRP A 230 1.29 9.63 -22.79
CA TRP A 230 1.01 10.85 -23.55
C TRP A 230 1.56 10.82 -24.99
N LEU A 231 2.76 10.25 -25.20
CA LEU A 231 3.33 10.09 -26.54
C LEU A 231 2.54 9.08 -27.39
N GLU A 232 2.09 7.98 -26.78
CA GLU A 232 1.24 6.97 -27.43
C GLU A 232 -0.14 7.52 -27.82
N SER A 233 -0.73 8.38 -26.98
CA SER A 233 -2.01 9.03 -27.30
C SER A 233 -1.89 10.06 -28.44
N ARG A 234 -0.73 10.71 -28.61
CA ARG A 234 -0.44 11.55 -29.78
C ARG A 234 -0.21 10.75 -31.07
N ARG A 235 0.37 9.55 -30.96
CA ARG A 235 0.59 8.64 -32.09
C ARG A 235 -0.72 8.04 -32.64
N LYS A 236 -1.76 7.93 -31.80
CA LYS A 236 -3.08 7.37 -32.16
C LYS A 236 -4.10 8.37 -32.71
N LYS A 237 -3.78 9.67 -32.86
CA LYS A 237 -4.67 10.61 -33.58
C LYS A 237 -4.44 10.50 -35.10
N PRO A 238 -5.41 10.03 -35.91
CA PRO A 238 -5.27 10.01 -37.36
C PRO A 238 -5.33 11.44 -37.92
N LYS A 239 -4.51 11.72 -38.94
CA LYS A 239 -4.57 12.94 -39.76
C LYS A 239 -5.97 13.05 -40.37
N LYS A 240 -6.77 14.04 -39.93
CA LYS A 240 -7.98 14.42 -40.65
C LYS A 240 -7.56 15.15 -41.92
N ALA A 241 -8.01 14.62 -43.05
CA ALA A 241 -7.70 15.08 -44.39
C ALA A 241 -8.08 16.55 -44.61
N GLU A 242 -7.14 17.31 -45.17
CA GLU A 242 -7.40 18.63 -45.75
C GLU A 242 -7.26 18.46 -47.27
N ALA A 243 -8.39 18.16 -47.90
CA ALA A 243 -8.58 18.27 -49.34
C ALA A 243 -9.88 19.06 -49.54
N ALA A 244 -9.72 20.36 -49.73
CA ALA A 244 -10.75 21.22 -50.31
C ALA A 244 -10.03 22.12 -51.33
N ALA A 245 -10.05 21.69 -52.58
CA ALA A 245 -9.63 22.50 -53.71
C ALA A 245 -10.65 23.64 -53.94
N PRO A 246 -10.21 24.84 -54.37
CA PRO A 246 -11.10 25.97 -54.63
C PRO A 246 -11.84 25.81 -55.98
N PRO A 247 -13.14 26.16 -56.09
CA PRO A 247 -13.81 26.22 -57.38
C PRO A 247 -13.41 27.51 -58.13
N GLY A 248 -13.15 27.34 -59.43
CA GLY A 248 -12.66 28.37 -60.34
C GLY A 248 -13.68 29.47 -60.65
N ALA A 249 -13.13 30.64 -60.99
CA ALA A 249 -13.85 31.76 -61.58
C ALA A 249 -14.03 31.56 -63.09
N PRO A 250 -15.20 31.87 -63.66
CA PRO A 250 -15.31 32.23 -65.07
C PRO A 250 -15.15 33.74 -65.24
N ALA A 251 -14.21 34.13 -66.11
CA ALA A 251 -14.20 35.44 -66.73
C ALA A 251 -15.27 35.48 -67.83
N THR A 252 -16.14 36.49 -67.77
CA THR A 252 -16.88 36.99 -68.94
C THR A 252 -16.78 38.49 -68.92
N GLU A 253 -16.22 39.01 -70.01
CA GLU A 253 -16.08 40.41 -70.37
C GLU A 253 -17.44 41.10 -70.47
N GLN A 254 -17.56 42.29 -69.87
CA GLN A 254 -18.21 43.46 -70.47
C GLN A 254 -17.47 44.70 -69.94
N GLY A 255 -16.74 45.39 -70.82
CA GLY A 255 -16.12 46.71 -70.59
C GLY A 255 -14.61 46.71 -70.53
#